data_AF-A0A6V8MLW4-F1
#
_entry.id   AF-A0A6V8MLW4-F1
#
_cell.length_a   1.000
_cell.length_b   1.000
_cell.length_c   1.000
_cell.angle_alpha   90.00
_cell.angle_beta   90.00
_cell.angle_gamma   90.00
#
_symmetry.space_group_name_H-M   'P 1'
#
loop_
_entity.id
_entity.type
_entity.pdbx_description
1 polymer ?
#
loop_
_entity_poly.entity_id
_entity_poly.type
_entity_poly.pdbx_seq_one_letter_code
_entity_poly.pdbx_strand_id
1 'polypeptide(L)'
;MSRRFDVPYWRKEINEALQLVRMEYPAGCLAWLKVTNPERIKELKATVEAARAAFLEEDRGRLARALQMYLREHFQVFETFRRSTAKGEPSDG
;
A
#
# COMPACT_ATOMS: atom_id res chain seq x y z
N MET A 1 15.96 15.56 -24.86
CA MET A 1 14.97 14.55 -25.31
C MET A 1 14.03 14.23 -24.15
N SER A 2 12.88 14.92 -24.06
CA SER A 2 11.86 14.59 -23.07
C SER A 2 11.23 13.24 -23.42
N ARG A 3 11.49 12.21 -22.61
CA ARG A 3 10.77 10.93 -22.73
C ARG A 3 9.30 11.22 -22.39
N ARG A 4 8.46 11.34 -23.42
CA ARG A 4 6.99 11.53 -23.30
C ARG A 4 6.47 10.65 -22.18
N PHE A 5 5.78 11.24 -21.20
CA PHE A 5 5.04 10.52 -20.15
C PHE A 5 4.20 9.45 -20.83
N ASP A 6 4.58 8.17 -20.66
CA ASP A 6 3.87 7.05 -21.28
C ASP A 6 2.66 6.77 -20.39
N VAL A 7 1.64 7.61 -20.56
CA VAL A 7 0.39 7.59 -19.80
C VAL A 7 -0.17 6.16 -19.70
N PRO A 8 -0.22 5.35 -20.79
CA PRO A 8 -0.63 3.95 -20.72
C PRO A 8 0.18 3.08 -19.74
N TYR A 9 1.52 3.16 -19.80
CA TYR A 9 2.41 2.38 -18.93
C TYR A 9 2.19 2.72 -17.45
N TRP A 10 2.16 4.01 -17.11
CA TRP A 10 1.99 4.45 -15.72
C TRP A 10 0.59 4.21 -15.17
N ARG A 11 -0.44 4.29 -16.03
CA ARG A 11 -1.80 3.93 -15.66
C ARG A 11 -1.93 2.44 -15.35
N LYS A 12 -1.17 1.59 -16.05
CA LYS A 12 -1.08 0.15 -15.75
C LYS A 12 -0.39 -0.08 -14.41
N GLU A 13 0.78 0.52 -14.16
CA GLU A 13 1.52 0.38 -12.90
C GLU A 13 0.69 0.81 -11.68
N ILE A 14 -0.08 1.90 -11.80
CA ILE A 14 -0.98 2.34 -10.73
C ILE A 14 -2.16 1.39 -10.53
N ASN A 15 -2.76 0.92 -11.62
CA ASN A 15 -3.85 -0.05 -11.52
C ASN A 15 -3.36 -1.37 -10.93
N GLU A 16 -2.14 -1.83 -11.26
CA GLU A 16 -1.50 -3.00 -10.68
C GLU A 16 -1.20 -2.78 -9.20
N ALA A 17 -0.67 -1.62 -8.81
CA ALA A 17 -0.50 -1.28 -7.40
C ALA A 17 -1.85 -1.27 -6.66
N LEU A 18 -2.89 -0.62 -7.19
CA LEU A 18 -4.23 -0.62 -6.60
C LEU A 18 -4.89 -2.01 -6.58
N GLN A 19 -4.60 -2.86 -7.56
CA GLN A 19 -5.08 -4.24 -7.62
C GLN A 19 -4.38 -5.11 -6.59
N LEU A 20 -3.04 -5.02 -6.45
CA LEU A 20 -2.27 -5.70 -5.41
C LEU A 20 -2.84 -5.37 -4.03
N VAL A 21 -3.25 -4.13 -3.82
CA VAL A 21 -3.85 -3.67 -2.57
C VAL A 21 -5.22 -4.26 -2.33
N ARG A 22 -6.05 -4.31 -3.37
CA ARG A 22 -7.38 -4.91 -3.27
C ARG A 22 -7.31 -6.43 -3.11
N MET A 23 -6.28 -7.08 -3.66
CA MET A 23 -6.10 -8.53 -3.58
C MET A 23 -5.36 -8.97 -2.31
N GLU A 24 -4.42 -8.18 -1.78
CA GLU A 24 -3.59 -8.54 -0.62
C GLU A 24 -4.04 -7.92 0.72
N TYR A 25 -5.10 -7.09 0.74
CA TYR A 25 -5.80 -6.78 1.98
C TYR A 25 -6.92 -7.78 2.24
N PRO A 26 -6.71 -8.85 3.01
CA PRO A 26 -7.84 -9.47 3.66
C PRO A 26 -8.53 -8.38 4.48
N ALA A 27 -9.85 -8.27 4.37
CA ALA A 27 -10.64 -7.27 5.09
C ALA A 27 -10.31 -7.25 6.62
N GLY A 28 -9.86 -8.39 7.15
CA GLY A 28 -9.34 -8.54 8.51
C GLY A 28 -8.09 -7.74 8.85
N CYS A 29 -7.15 -7.50 7.92
CA CYS A 29 -5.92 -6.74 8.20
C CYS A 29 -6.20 -5.24 8.36
N LEU A 30 -7.10 -4.65 7.56
CA LEU A 30 -7.54 -3.26 7.77
C LEU A 30 -8.33 -3.10 9.07
N ALA A 31 -9.21 -4.06 9.38
CA ALA A 31 -9.99 -4.06 10.61
C ALA A 31 -9.07 -4.18 11.83
N TRP A 32 -8.09 -5.10 11.80
CA TRP A 32 -7.08 -5.25 12.84
C TRP A 32 -6.23 -3.98 13.01
N LEU A 33 -5.78 -3.37 11.92
CA LEU A 33 -4.97 -2.15 11.97
C LEU A 33 -5.76 -0.95 12.53
N LYS A 34 -7.06 -0.86 12.26
CA LYS A 34 -7.93 0.19 12.84
C LYS A 34 -7.95 0.15 14.36
N VAL A 35 -7.90 -1.06 14.92
CA VAL A 35 -7.96 -1.28 16.37
C VAL A 35 -6.57 -1.17 17.00
N THR A 36 -5.54 -1.69 16.33
CA THR A 36 -4.19 -1.83 16.91
C THR A 36 -3.25 -0.67 16.63
N ASN A 37 -3.38 -0.01 15.47
CA ASN A 37 -2.52 1.12 15.10
C ASN A 37 -3.21 2.05 14.07
N PRO A 38 -4.12 2.93 14.52
CA PRO A 38 -4.88 3.82 13.63
C PRO A 38 -4.01 4.89 12.95
N GLU A 39 -2.88 5.30 13.53
CA GLU A 39 -1.95 6.23 12.89
C GLU A 39 -1.34 5.63 11.62
N ARG A 40 -1.07 4.31 11.62
CA ARG A 40 -0.58 3.60 10.45
C ARG A 40 -1.56 3.63 9.28
N ILE A 41 -2.87 3.69 9.54
CA ILE A 41 -3.87 3.88 8.48
C ILE A 41 -3.76 5.27 7.86
N LYS A 42 -3.47 6.30 8.66
CA LYS A 42 -3.26 7.65 8.14
C LYS A 42 -2.02 7.68 7.24
N GLU A 43 -0.93 7.02 7.63
CA GLU A 43 0.29 6.89 6.83
C GLU A 43 0.02 6.19 5.49
N LEU A 44 -0.67 5.04 5.51
CA LEU A 44 -1.03 4.33 4.28
C LEU A 44 -1.91 5.19 3.37
N LYS A 45 -2.94 5.84 3.91
CA LYS A 45 -3.78 6.77 3.13
C LYS A 45 -2.98 7.92 2.54
N ALA A 46 -2.06 8.51 3.31
CA ALA A 46 -1.21 9.58 2.83
C ALA A 46 -0.33 9.14 1.66
N THR A 47 0.22 7.92 1.70
CA THR A 47 1.01 7.37 0.58
C THR A 47 0.16 7.07 -0.66
N VAL A 48 -1.10 6.62 -0.50
CA VAL A 48 -2.05 6.49 -1.63
C VAL A 48 -2.36 7.84 -2.26
N GLU A 49 -2.68 8.85 -1.45
CA GLU A 49 -2.98 10.19 -1.96
C GLU A 49 -1.76 10.83 -2.62
N ALA A 50 -0.55 10.61 -2.09
CA ALA A 50 0.69 11.06 -2.72
C ALA A 50 0.93 10.41 -4.08
N ALA A 51 0.66 9.10 -4.22
CA ALA A 51 0.75 8.41 -5.51
C ALA A 51 -0.30 8.93 -6.49
N ARG A 52 -1.52 9.20 -6.02
CA ARG A 52 -2.60 9.76 -6.83
C ARG A 52 -2.28 11.17 -7.31
N ALA A 53 -1.77 12.04 -6.43
CA ALA A 53 -1.35 13.39 -6.79
C ALA A 53 -0.21 13.36 -7.81
N ALA A 54 0.83 12.56 -7.57
CA ALA A 54 1.95 12.42 -8.50
C ALA A 54 1.53 11.89 -9.88
N PHE A 55 0.52 11.02 -9.93
CA PHE A 55 -0.08 10.58 -11.19
C PHE A 55 -0.79 11.70 -11.94
N LEU A 56 -1.62 12.49 -11.23
CA LEU A 56 -2.34 13.61 -11.82
C LEU A 56 -1.40 14.72 -12.31
N GLU A 57 -0.28 14.91 -11.62
CA GLU A 57 0.79 15.86 -11.97
C GLU A 57 1.73 15.33 -13.07
N GLU A 58 1.55 14.08 -13.52
CA GLU A 58 2.46 13.39 -14.46
C GLU A 58 3.95 13.36 -13.99
N ASP A 59 4.17 13.42 -12.67
CA ASP A 59 5.51 13.36 -12.07
C ASP A 59 5.93 11.91 -11.82
N ARG A 60 6.71 11.36 -12.75
CA ARG A 60 7.24 9.99 -12.69
C ARG A 60 8.09 9.73 -11.46
N GLY A 61 8.93 10.68 -11.07
CA GLY A 61 9.87 10.50 -9.97
C GLY A 61 9.13 10.44 -8.64
N ARG A 62 8.17 11.35 -8.47
CA ARG A 62 7.30 11.39 -7.30
C ARG A 62 6.37 10.19 -7.23
N LEU A 63 5.84 9.73 -8.37
CA LEU A 63 4.98 8.55 -8.44
C LEU A 63 5.74 7.27 -8.08
N ALA A 64 6.92 7.04 -8.67
CA ALA A 64 7.76 5.89 -8.35
C ALA A 64 8.14 5.86 -6.86
N ARG A 65 8.48 7.02 -6.29
CA ARG A 65 8.78 7.15 -4.86
C ARG A 65 7.56 6.84 -3.98
N ALA A 66 6.39 7.37 -4.34
CA ALA A 66 5.17 7.14 -3.58
C ALA A 66 4.77 5.66 -3.59
N LEU A 67 4.88 4.98 -4.73
CA LEU A 67 4.62 3.55 -4.87
C LEU A 67 5.62 2.69 -4.08
N GLN A 68 6.91 3.04 -4.08
CA GLN A 68 7.91 2.34 -3.25
C GLN A 68 7.62 2.49 -1.75
N MET A 69 7.29 3.70 -1.30
CA MET A 69 6.91 3.94 0.09
C MET A 69 5.67 3.14 0.47
N TYR A 70 4.66 3.18 -0.39
CA TYR A 70 3.43 2.44 -0.24
C TYR A 70 3.68 0.94 -0.05
N LEU A 71 4.40 0.30 -0.97
CA LEU A 71 4.73 -1.13 -0.89
C LEU A 71 5.50 -1.49 0.39
N ARG A 72 6.46 -0.65 0.79
CA ARG A 72 7.23 -0.86 2.02
C ARG A 72 6.36 -0.81 3.26
N GLU A 73 5.50 0.20 3.38
CA GLU A 73 4.60 0.35 4.53
C GLU A 73 3.56 -0.78 4.58
N HIS A 74 3.02 -1.18 3.42
CA HIS A 74 2.10 -2.29 3.31
C HIS A 74 2.71 -3.62 3.72
N PHE A 75 3.92 -3.92 3.24
CA PHE A 75 4.63 -5.13 3.61
C PHE A 75 4.86 -5.22 5.13
N GLN A 76 5.24 -4.11 5.76
CA GLN A 76 5.43 -4.06 7.22
C GLN A 76 4.12 -4.30 7.98
N VAL A 77 3.02 -3.71 7.51
CA VAL A 77 1.69 -3.90 8.10
C VAL A 77 1.25 -5.37 7.99
N PHE A 78 1.41 -5.98 6.82
CA PHE A 78 1.07 -7.38 6.60
C PHE A 78 1.91 -8.32 7.48
N GLU A 79 3.22 -8.12 7.55
CA GLU A 79 4.09 -8.92 8.44
C GLU A 79 3.71 -8.78 9.91
N THR A 80 3.32 -7.58 10.34
CA THR A 80 2.89 -7.35 11.73
C THR A 80 1.56 -8.06 12.00
N PHE A 81 0.59 -7.96 11.07
CA PHE A 81 -0.66 -8.68 11.14
C PHE A 81 -0.44 -10.19 11.23
N ARG A 82 0.36 -10.77 10.32
CA ARG A 82 0.68 -12.20 10.28
C ARG A 82 1.32 -12.70 11.59
N ARG A 83 2.21 -11.90 12.20
CA ARG A 83 2.80 -12.23 13.50
C ARG A 83 1.79 -12.14 14.65
N SER A 84 0.86 -11.19 14.58
CA SER A 84 -0.17 -11.02 15.60
C SER A 84 -1.20 -12.15 15.58
N THR A 85 -1.56 -12.65 14.40
CA THR A 85 -2.49 -13.78 14.24
C THR A 85 -1.82 -15.12 14.53
N ALA A 86 -0.54 -15.29 14.20
CA ALA A 86 0.23 -16.48 14.55
C ALA A 86 0.44 -16.68 16.06
N LYS A 87 0.35 -15.61 16.87
CA LYS A 87 0.38 -15.68 18.34
C LYS A 87 -0.98 -16.02 18.97
N GLY A 88 -2.03 -16.15 18.15
CA GLY A 88 -3.40 -16.39 18.59
C GLY A 88 -3.89 -17.83 18.46
N GLU A 89 -3.05 -18.80 18.04
CA GLU A 89 -3.39 -20.22 18.17
C GLU A 89 -3.13 -20.64 19.62
N PRO A 90 -4.16 -20.98 20.43
CA PRO A 90 -3.93 -21.78 21.61
C PRO A 90 -3.39 -23.12 21.12
N SER A 91 -2.18 -23.47 21.56
CA SER A 91 -1.80 -24.87 21.61
C SER A 91 -2.76 -25.52 22.60
N ASP A 92 -3.74 -26.26 22.07
CA ASP A 92 -4.54 -27.21 22.85
C ASP A 92 -3.57 -28.11 23.63
N GLY A 93 -3.63 -27.99 24.95
CA GLY A 93 -2.91 -28.79 25.94
C GLY A 93 -3.87 -29.17 27.05
#